data_AF-A0A6G3UK22-F1
#
_entry.id   AF-A0A6G3UK22-F1
#
_cell.length_a   1.000
_cell.length_b   1.000
_cell.length_c   1.000
_cell.angle_alpha   90.00
_cell.angle_beta   90.00
_cell.angle_gamma   90.00
#
_symmetry.space_group_name_H-M   'P 1'
#
loop_
_entity.id
_entity.type
_entity.pdbx_description
1 polymer ?
#
loop_
_entity_poly.entity_id
_entity_poly.type
_entity_poly.pdbx_seq_one_letter_code
_entity_poly.pdbx_strand_id
1 'polypeptide(L)'
;MGMARFTHAPTIGGVIDIPDALIATQSAYNGDAGRAFVAALPGLAAEFLERWGLRRDGAAMYGVCALVLPVVRAGDGRPAVLKLQPVDEETAGEPVALRCWGEAGAGAVRLLEHDPATGTMLLERLDGGRSLEGVADAGAAVRVIAELLAGLTAVRPGPGAGFRGL
;
A
#
# COMPACT_ATOMS: atom_id res chain seq x y z
N MET A 1 -15.59 30.10 -41.02
CA MET A 1 -14.16 30.30 -41.34
C MET A 1 -13.45 30.65 -40.02
N GLY A 2 -12.52 29.90 -39.43
CA GLY A 2 -11.84 28.66 -39.75
C GLY A 2 -11.08 28.16 -38.50
N MET A 3 -11.16 26.84 -38.30
CA MET A 3 -10.26 25.87 -37.65
C MET A 3 -9.47 26.21 -36.36
N ALA A 4 -9.78 25.36 -35.38
CA ALA A 4 -9.00 24.84 -34.25
C ALA A 4 -7.47 24.95 -34.29
N ARG A 5 -6.88 25.09 -33.08
CA ARG A 5 -5.72 24.29 -32.66
C ARG A 5 -5.84 23.89 -31.19
N PHE A 6 -6.15 22.62 -30.96
CA PHE A 6 -5.73 21.91 -29.78
C PHE A 6 -4.20 21.89 -29.78
N THR A 7 -3.57 22.43 -28.75
CA THR A 7 -2.18 22.08 -28.44
C THR A 7 -2.21 21.20 -27.20
N HIS A 8 -2.48 19.93 -27.44
CA HIS A 8 -2.11 18.86 -26.53
C HIS A 8 -0.57 18.78 -26.60
N ALA A 9 0.10 19.26 -25.55
CA ALA A 9 1.51 18.95 -25.34
C ALA A 9 1.60 17.46 -24.94
N PRO A 10 2.58 16.70 -25.44
CA PRO A 10 2.72 15.30 -25.06
C PRO A 10 3.19 15.20 -23.60
N THR A 11 2.31 14.78 -22.70
CA THR A 11 2.68 14.39 -21.34
C THR A 11 3.19 12.95 -21.37
N ILE A 12 4.51 12.78 -21.46
CA ILE A 12 5.20 11.53 -21.11
C ILE A 12 6.28 11.96 -20.11
N GLY A 13 6.31 11.55 -18.85
CA GLY A 13 5.45 10.64 -18.12
C GLY A 13 5.57 10.89 -16.61
N GLY A 14 4.57 10.39 -15.88
CA GLY A 14 4.49 10.46 -14.43
C GLY A 14 3.13 9.97 -14.02
N VAL A 15 2.92 8.65 -14.10
CA VAL A 15 1.66 8.00 -13.68
C VAL A 15 1.35 8.29 -12.20
N ILE A 16 2.37 8.69 -11.44
CA ILE A 16 2.37 8.96 -10.01
C ILE A 16 3.42 10.02 -9.66
N ASP A 17 3.15 10.78 -8.59
CA ASP A 17 4.15 11.61 -7.93
C ASP A 17 4.86 10.74 -6.89
N ILE A 18 6.19 10.65 -6.95
CA ILE A 18 7.00 9.88 -5.99
C ILE A 18 7.56 10.86 -4.96
N PRO A 19 7.23 10.73 -3.67
CA PRO A 19 7.71 11.66 -2.65
C PRO A 19 9.23 11.61 -2.47
N ASP A 20 9.89 12.78 -2.46
CA ASP A 20 11.36 12.89 -2.31
C ASP A 20 11.90 12.16 -1.08
N ALA A 21 11.15 12.16 0.03
CA ALA A 21 11.53 11.47 1.25
C ALA A 21 11.52 9.94 1.09
N LEU A 22 10.64 9.37 0.26
CA LEU A 22 10.69 7.96 -0.09
C LEU A 22 11.95 7.67 -0.92
N ILE A 23 12.28 8.53 -1.88
CA ILE A 23 13.50 8.42 -2.70
C ILE A 23 14.75 8.43 -1.82
N ALA A 24 14.82 9.37 -0.88
CA ALA A 24 15.93 9.51 0.06
C ALA A 24 16.04 8.28 0.97
N THR A 25 14.93 7.83 1.55
CA THR A 25 14.89 6.66 2.45
C THR A 25 15.34 5.39 1.72
N GLN A 26 14.78 5.12 0.54
CA GLN A 26 15.18 3.96 -0.26
C GLN A 26 16.65 4.01 -0.67
N SER A 27 17.15 5.18 -1.05
CA SER A 27 18.56 5.34 -1.40
C SER A 27 19.49 5.12 -0.20
N ALA A 28 19.08 5.59 0.99
CA ALA A 28 19.88 5.52 2.21
C ALA A 28 19.94 4.10 2.80
N TYR A 29 18.80 3.41 2.87
CA TYR A 29 18.73 2.09 3.52
C TYR A 29 18.95 0.93 2.55
N ASN A 30 18.57 1.08 1.27
CA ASN A 30 18.58 -0.02 0.29
C ASN A 30 19.54 0.21 -0.89
N GLY A 31 20.29 1.33 -0.91
CA GLY A 31 21.34 1.58 -1.90
C GLY A 31 20.86 1.49 -3.35
N ASP A 32 21.58 0.73 -4.17
CA ASP A 32 21.24 0.51 -5.59
C ASP A 32 19.88 -0.18 -5.78
N ALA A 33 19.54 -1.13 -4.91
CA ALA A 33 18.26 -1.82 -4.97
C ALA A 33 17.10 -0.85 -4.70
N GLY A 34 17.25 0.04 -3.71
CA GLY A 34 16.27 1.09 -3.43
C GLY A 34 16.09 2.08 -4.59
N ARG A 35 17.19 2.51 -5.22
CA ARG A 35 17.14 3.36 -6.41
C ARG A 35 16.44 2.67 -7.58
N ALA A 36 16.74 1.39 -7.82
CA ALA A 36 16.11 0.60 -8.86
C ALA A 36 14.60 0.44 -8.62
N PHE A 37 14.20 0.18 -7.37
CA PHE A 37 12.79 0.13 -6.97
C PHE A 37 12.07 1.46 -7.26
N VAL A 38 12.64 2.59 -6.83
CA VAL A 38 12.08 3.93 -7.09
C VAL A 38 11.91 4.19 -8.58
N ALA A 39 12.90 3.82 -9.40
CA ALA A 39 12.84 3.97 -10.85
C ALA A 39 11.74 3.09 -11.50
N ALA A 40 11.41 1.95 -10.91
CA ALA A 40 10.38 1.04 -11.41
C ALA A 40 8.94 1.45 -11.03
N LEU A 41 8.77 2.28 -9.99
CA LEU A 41 7.46 2.66 -9.45
C LEU A 41 6.44 3.16 -10.49
N PRO A 42 6.79 4.04 -11.45
CA PRO A 42 5.80 4.50 -12.43
C PRO A 42 5.26 3.38 -13.33
N GLY A 43 6.11 2.42 -13.68
CA GLY A 43 5.73 1.25 -14.49
C GLY A 43 4.85 0.30 -13.69
N LEU A 44 5.24 -0.01 -12.45
CA LEU A 44 4.44 -0.85 -11.53
C LEU A 44 3.07 -0.22 -11.26
N ALA A 45 3.01 1.08 -11.00
CA ALA A 45 1.75 1.78 -10.80
C ALA A 45 0.87 1.69 -12.04
N ALA A 46 1.41 1.92 -13.24
CA ALA A 46 0.65 1.82 -14.48
C ALA A 46 0.07 0.41 -14.68
N GLU A 47 0.93 -0.61 -14.52
CA GLU A 47 0.55 -2.01 -14.66
C GLU A 47 -0.60 -2.38 -13.74
N PHE A 48 -0.50 -2.11 -12.44
CA PHE A 48 -1.52 -2.54 -11.49
C PHE A 48 -2.76 -1.67 -11.50
N LEU A 49 -2.66 -0.39 -11.90
CA LEU A 49 -3.85 0.42 -12.15
C LEU A 49 -4.67 -0.16 -13.32
N GLU A 50 -4.01 -0.63 -14.38
CA GLU A 50 -4.68 -1.25 -15.52
C GLU A 50 -5.18 -2.67 -15.18
N ARG A 51 -4.28 -3.54 -14.73
CA ARG A 51 -4.52 -4.96 -14.48
C ARG A 51 -5.63 -5.21 -13.47
N TRP A 52 -5.72 -4.38 -12.43
CA TRP A 52 -6.76 -4.49 -11.39
C TRP A 52 -7.93 -3.52 -11.59
N GLY A 53 -7.96 -2.78 -12.70
CA GLY A 53 -9.05 -1.85 -13.02
C GLY A 53 -9.23 -0.77 -11.94
N LEU A 54 -8.17 -0.05 -11.61
CA LEU A 54 -8.14 0.95 -10.54
C LEU A 54 -8.01 2.36 -11.13
N ARG A 55 -8.63 3.34 -10.45
CA ARG A 55 -8.46 4.77 -10.75
C ARG A 55 -7.87 5.45 -9.52
N ARG A 56 -6.88 6.31 -9.72
CA ARG A 56 -6.30 7.11 -8.62
C ARG A 56 -7.37 8.00 -7.99
N ASP A 57 -7.34 8.09 -6.66
CA ASP A 57 -8.31 8.83 -5.86
C ASP A 57 -7.62 9.64 -4.75
N GLY A 58 -6.65 10.47 -5.18
CA GLY A 58 -5.92 11.37 -4.30
C GLY A 58 -4.41 11.43 -4.57
N ALA A 59 -3.73 12.19 -3.72
CA ALA A 59 -2.28 12.29 -3.71
C ALA A 59 -1.66 10.98 -3.25
N ALA A 60 -0.46 10.68 -3.76
CA ALA A 60 0.33 9.57 -3.26
C ALA A 60 0.72 9.82 -1.80
N MET A 61 0.72 8.75 -1.02
CA MET A 61 1.22 8.68 0.34
C MET A 61 2.45 7.77 0.36
N TYR A 62 3.21 7.80 1.45
CA TYR A 62 4.37 6.93 1.60
C TYR A 62 4.64 6.66 3.08
N GLY A 63 5.27 5.50 3.33
CA GLY A 63 5.94 5.21 4.59
C GLY A 63 7.45 5.13 4.37
N VAL A 64 8.15 4.44 5.26
CA VAL A 64 9.60 4.19 5.12
C VAL A 64 9.88 3.32 3.88
N CYS A 65 9.12 2.24 3.69
CA CYS A 65 9.44 1.22 2.68
C CYS A 65 8.59 1.29 1.39
N ALA A 66 7.42 1.92 1.44
CA ALA A 66 6.39 1.73 0.43
C ALA A 66 5.82 3.05 -0.10
N LEU A 67 5.47 3.05 -1.39
CA LEU A 67 4.53 4.01 -1.97
C LEU A 67 3.11 3.49 -1.79
N VAL A 68 2.19 4.37 -1.42
CA VAL A 68 0.77 4.05 -1.22
C VAL A 68 -0.08 4.98 -2.07
N LEU A 69 -0.90 4.42 -2.93
CA LEU A 69 -1.79 5.17 -3.80
C LEU A 69 -3.24 4.95 -3.38
N PRO A 70 -3.95 5.99 -2.93
CA PRO A 70 -5.39 5.94 -2.83
C PRO A 70 -6.01 5.67 -4.20
N VAL A 71 -6.92 4.70 -4.27
CA VAL A 71 -7.58 4.30 -5.51
C VAL A 71 -9.06 3.97 -5.28
N VAL A 72 -9.81 3.96 -6.37
CA VAL A 72 -11.17 3.44 -6.46
C VAL A 72 -11.21 2.34 -7.51
N ARG A 73 -11.86 1.22 -7.19
CA ARG A 73 -12.08 0.12 -8.15
C ARG A 73 -13.11 0.52 -9.20
N ALA A 74 -12.78 0.36 -10.47
CA ALA A 74 -13.66 0.71 -11.58
C ALA A 74 -14.91 -0.18 -11.65
N GLY A 75 -14.80 -1.44 -11.23
CA GLY A 75 -15.90 -2.41 -11.31
C GLY A 75 -17.03 -2.20 -10.29
N ASP A 76 -16.74 -1.66 -9.12
CA ASP A 76 -17.71 -1.55 -8.01
C ASP A 76 -17.68 -0.20 -7.27
N GLY A 77 -16.77 0.71 -7.65
CA GLY A 77 -16.63 2.03 -7.03
C GLY A 77 -16.07 1.99 -5.60
N ARG A 78 -15.66 0.84 -5.07
CA ARG A 78 -15.18 0.75 -3.68
C ARG A 78 -13.78 1.37 -3.53
N PRO A 79 -13.55 2.25 -2.54
CA PRO A 79 -12.22 2.75 -2.24
C PRO A 79 -11.27 1.64 -1.78
N ALA A 80 -10.00 1.79 -2.13
CA ALA A 80 -8.91 0.90 -1.75
C ALA A 80 -7.59 1.69 -1.68
N VAL A 81 -6.51 1.03 -1.27
CA VAL A 81 -5.15 1.56 -1.41
C VAL A 81 -4.28 0.54 -2.14
N LEU A 82 -3.58 0.99 -3.18
CA LEU A 82 -2.55 0.24 -3.86
C LEU A 82 -1.21 0.49 -3.17
N LYS A 83 -0.62 -0.55 -2.58
CA LYS A 83 0.66 -0.49 -1.88
C LYS A 83 1.73 -1.14 -2.75
N LEU A 84 2.77 -0.37 -3.07
CA LEU A 84 3.93 -0.78 -3.85
C LEU A 84 5.16 -0.77 -2.93
N GLN A 85 5.83 -1.90 -2.78
CA GLN A 85 6.99 -2.06 -1.90
C GLN A 85 7.96 -3.11 -2.47
N PRO A 86 9.25 -3.07 -2.11
CA PRO A 86 10.17 -4.16 -2.42
C PRO A 86 9.79 -5.43 -1.64
N VAL A 87 10.14 -6.59 -2.19
CA VAL A 87 10.05 -7.89 -1.50
C VAL A 87 11.41 -8.23 -0.90
N ASP A 88 11.48 -8.25 0.42
CA ASP A 88 12.65 -8.64 1.20
C ASP A 88 12.23 -9.50 2.39
N GLU A 89 13.16 -9.80 3.29
CA GLU A 89 12.89 -10.63 4.48
C GLU A 89 11.84 -10.00 5.41
N GLU A 90 11.78 -8.67 5.50
CA GLU A 90 10.84 -7.97 6.36
C GLU A 90 9.44 -7.91 5.74
N THR A 91 9.34 -7.74 4.42
CA THR A 91 8.05 -7.54 3.73
C THR A 91 7.42 -8.83 3.22
N ALA A 92 8.17 -9.91 3.02
CA ALA A 92 7.66 -11.17 2.45
C ALA A 92 6.52 -11.81 3.27
N GLY A 93 6.52 -11.61 4.59
CA GLY A 93 5.49 -12.13 5.50
C GLY A 93 4.19 -11.33 5.52
N GLU A 94 4.21 -10.07 5.08
CA GLU A 94 3.08 -9.15 5.19
C GLU A 94 1.78 -9.65 4.52
N PRO A 95 1.76 -10.06 3.23
CA PRO A 95 0.53 -10.51 2.60
C PRO A 95 -0.04 -11.77 3.26
N VAL A 96 0.80 -12.63 3.84
CA VAL A 96 0.34 -13.80 4.59
C VAL A 96 -0.31 -13.36 5.90
N ALA A 97 0.35 -12.48 6.66
CA ALA A 97 -0.17 -11.96 7.92
C ALA A 97 -1.52 -11.26 7.74
N LEU A 98 -1.65 -10.40 6.73
CA LEU A 98 -2.90 -9.70 6.44
C LEU A 98 -4.05 -10.65 6.09
N ARG A 99 -3.78 -11.77 5.40
CA ARG A 99 -4.80 -12.81 5.16
C ARG A 99 -5.23 -13.47 6.47
N CYS A 100 -4.28 -13.96 7.27
CA CYS A 100 -4.58 -14.64 8.52
C CYS A 100 -5.34 -13.72 9.51
N TRP A 101 -4.92 -12.47 9.67
CA TRP A 101 -5.61 -11.51 10.52
C TRP A 101 -7.00 -11.14 9.97
N GLY A 102 -7.15 -11.03 8.65
CA GLY A 102 -8.43 -10.77 8.01
C GLY A 102 -9.44 -11.90 8.23
N GLU A 103 -9.01 -13.15 8.05
CA GLU A 103 -9.83 -14.35 8.29
C GLU A 103 -10.23 -14.49 9.77
N ALA A 104 -9.34 -14.15 10.69
CA ALA A 104 -9.60 -14.16 12.12
C ALA A 104 -10.43 -12.96 12.61
N GLY A 105 -10.65 -11.93 11.77
CA GLY A 105 -11.30 -10.69 12.18
C GLY A 105 -10.51 -9.90 13.24
N ALA A 106 -9.18 -9.98 13.22
CA ALA A 106 -8.29 -9.48 14.28
C ALA A 106 -8.01 -7.96 14.23
N GLY A 107 -8.78 -7.19 13.45
CA GLY A 107 -8.65 -5.73 13.39
C GLY A 107 -7.55 -5.18 12.48
N ALA A 108 -6.98 -6.02 11.60
CA ALA A 108 -6.10 -5.56 10.52
C ALA A 108 -6.88 -5.13 9.27
N VAL A 109 -6.26 -4.30 8.42
CA VAL A 109 -6.78 -4.03 7.07
C VAL A 109 -6.91 -5.32 6.27
N ARG A 110 -7.97 -5.43 5.46
CA ARG A 110 -8.13 -6.60 4.59
C ARG A 110 -7.21 -6.52 3.37
N LEU A 111 -6.51 -7.61 3.08
CA LEU A 111 -5.87 -7.84 1.79
C LEU A 111 -6.93 -8.21 0.76
N LEU A 112 -7.02 -7.44 -0.32
CA LEU A 112 -8.04 -7.60 -1.35
C LEU A 112 -7.47 -8.29 -2.58
N GLU A 113 -6.27 -7.88 -3.01
CA GLU A 113 -5.50 -8.54 -4.07
C GLU A 113 -4.00 -8.47 -3.75
N HIS A 114 -3.22 -9.40 -4.31
CA HIS A 114 -1.77 -9.47 -4.10
C HIS A 114 -1.08 -10.11 -5.31
N ASP A 115 0.02 -9.53 -5.74
CA ASP A 115 0.91 -10.08 -6.75
C ASP A 115 2.24 -10.51 -6.11
N PRO A 116 2.50 -11.81 -5.93
CA PRO A 116 3.69 -12.31 -5.24
C PRO A 116 5.01 -11.98 -5.95
N ALA A 117 4.99 -11.77 -7.26
CA ALA A 117 6.20 -11.51 -8.04
C ALA A 117 6.77 -10.12 -7.74
N THR A 118 5.88 -9.14 -7.53
CA THR A 118 6.26 -7.75 -7.26
C THR A 118 6.07 -7.34 -5.80
N GLY A 119 5.36 -8.14 -4.99
CA GLY A 119 4.95 -7.78 -3.63
C GLY A 119 3.82 -6.75 -3.58
N THR A 120 3.24 -6.40 -4.73
CA THR A 120 2.19 -5.39 -4.83
C THR A 120 0.91 -5.88 -4.17
N MET A 121 0.28 -5.02 -3.38
CA MET A 121 -0.96 -5.34 -2.65
C MET A 121 -2.05 -4.29 -2.90
N LEU A 122 -3.28 -4.76 -3.04
CA LEU A 122 -4.48 -3.93 -2.95
C LEU A 122 -5.12 -4.17 -1.58
N LEU A 123 -5.24 -3.12 -0.78
CA LEU A 123 -5.76 -3.21 0.58
C LEU A 123 -7.08 -2.44 0.72
N GLU A 124 -7.86 -2.83 1.72
CA GLU A 124 -8.95 -2.01 2.23
C GLU A 124 -8.43 -0.61 2.60
N ARG A 125 -9.16 0.43 2.16
CA ARG A 125 -8.83 1.80 2.54
C ARG A 125 -9.44 2.12 3.89
N LEU A 126 -8.58 2.44 4.85
CA LEU A 126 -8.99 3.00 6.14
C LEU A 126 -9.29 4.50 6.03
N ASP A 127 -10.07 4.99 6.98
CA ASP A 127 -10.25 6.42 7.21
C ASP A 127 -9.06 6.99 7.98
N GLY A 128 -8.13 7.62 7.25
CA GLY A 128 -6.94 8.24 7.84
C GLY A 128 -7.24 9.42 8.78
N GLY A 129 -8.46 9.97 8.75
CA GLY A 129 -8.89 11.01 9.69
C GLY A 129 -9.17 10.48 11.10
N ARG A 130 -9.22 9.16 11.28
CA ARG A 130 -9.48 8.49 12.57
C ARG A 130 -8.22 7.91 13.20
N SER A 131 -7.12 8.65 13.14
CA SER A 131 -5.86 8.28 13.78
C SER A 131 -5.97 8.34 15.31
N LEU A 132 -5.31 7.41 16.00
CA LEU A 132 -5.18 7.45 17.47
C LEU A 132 -4.35 8.64 17.96
N GLU A 133 -3.51 9.23 17.10
CA GLU A 133 -2.77 10.47 17.41
C GLU A 133 -3.71 11.65 17.71
N GLY A 134 -4.93 11.63 17.15
CA GLY A 134 -5.96 12.64 17.39
C GLY A 134 -6.82 12.39 18.62
N VAL A 135 -6.62 11.29 19.36
CA VAL A 135 -7.42 10.95 20.55
C VAL A 135 -6.86 11.68 21.77
N ALA A 136 -7.66 12.60 22.33
CA ALA A 136 -7.23 13.44 23.46
C ALA A 136 -6.95 12.65 24.75
N ASP A 137 -7.67 11.55 24.99
CA ASP A 137 -7.45 10.67 26.15
C ASP A 137 -6.40 9.60 25.81
N ALA A 138 -5.18 9.80 26.32
CA ALA A 138 -4.09 8.85 26.14
C ALA A 138 -4.39 7.46 26.72
N GLY A 139 -5.15 7.37 27.83
CA GLY A 139 -5.54 6.10 28.42
C GLY A 139 -6.50 5.32 27.54
N ALA A 140 -7.43 6.03 26.88
CA ALA A 140 -8.30 5.44 25.87
C ALA A 140 -7.52 4.97 24.63
N ALA A 141 -6.60 5.80 24.12
CA ALA A 141 -5.77 5.44 22.96
C ALA A 141 -4.89 4.20 23.23
N VAL A 142 -4.23 4.14 24.39
CA VAL A 142 -3.41 2.99 24.81
C VAL A 142 -4.26 1.73 24.90
N ARG A 143 -5.49 1.82 25.42
CA ARG A 143 -6.39 0.66 25.50
C ARG A 143 -6.71 0.10 24.12
N VAL A 144 -7.02 0.96 23.15
CA VAL A 144 -7.28 0.52 21.77
C VAL A 144 -6.05 -0.19 21.18
N ILE A 145 -4.85 0.37 21.35
CA ILE A 145 -3.62 -0.29 20.85
C ILE A 145 -3.40 -1.64 21.55
N ALA A 146 -3.59 -1.72 22.87
CA ALA A 146 -3.40 -2.94 23.62
C ALA A 146 -4.39 -4.04 23.18
N GLU A 147 -5.65 -3.69 22.94
CA GLU A 147 -6.68 -4.62 22.44
C GLU A 147 -6.34 -5.12 21.02
N LEU A 148 -5.92 -4.23 20.13
CA LEU A 148 -5.47 -4.61 18.77
C LEU A 148 -4.25 -5.52 18.83
N LEU A 149 -3.23 -5.18 19.61
CA LEU A 149 -2.03 -6.01 19.77
C LEU A 149 -2.37 -7.39 20.33
N ALA A 150 -3.24 -7.47 21.34
CA ALA A 150 -3.69 -8.74 21.90
C ALA A 150 -4.43 -9.59 20.84
N GLY A 151 -5.31 -8.98 20.04
CA GLY A 151 -6.01 -9.66 18.95
C GLY A 151 -5.05 -10.18 17.87
N LEU A 152 -4.17 -9.33 17.36
CA LEU A 152 -3.24 -9.67 16.28
C LEU A 152 -2.24 -10.76 16.68
N THR A 153 -1.73 -10.72 17.91
CA THR A 153 -0.76 -11.69 18.43
C THR A 153 -1.37 -13.02 18.88
N ALA A 154 -2.68 -13.07 19.09
CA ALA A 154 -3.40 -14.32 19.37
C ALA A 154 -3.64 -15.16 18.11
N VAL A 155 -3.57 -14.57 16.91
CA VAL A 155 -3.76 -15.29 15.65
C VAL A 155 -2.58 -16.22 15.39
N ARG A 156 -2.89 -17.52 15.34
CA ARG A 156 -1.92 -18.54 14.93
C ARG A 156 -2.14 -18.90 13.47
N PRO A 157 -1.13 -18.73 12.60
CA PRO A 157 -1.25 -19.20 11.23
C PRO A 157 -1.42 -20.72 11.20
N GLY A 158 -2.29 -21.19 10.31
CA GLY A 158 -2.47 -22.61 10.08
C GLY A 158 -1.22 -23.26 9.46
N PRO A 159 -1.10 -24.60 9.54
CA PRO A 159 -0.03 -25.33 8.86
C PRO A 159 0.04 -24.95 7.37
N GLY A 160 1.23 -24.61 6.88
CA GLY A 160 1.43 -24.27 5.47
C GLY A 160 1.03 -22.85 5.06
N ALA A 161 0.75 -21.94 6.01
CA ALA A 161 0.44 -20.54 5.72
C ALA A 161 1.55 -19.78 4.97
N GLY A 162 2.78 -20.31 4.90
CA GLY A 162 3.88 -19.70 4.16
C GLY A 162 4.76 -18.77 4.98
N PHE A 163 4.57 -18.71 6.31
CA PHE A 163 5.57 -18.15 7.21
C PHE A 163 6.81 -19.04 7.23
N ARG A 164 7.99 -18.47 6.99
CA ARG A 164 9.25 -19.19 7.18
C ARG A 164 9.59 -19.15 8.68
N GLY A 165 9.73 -20.34 9.30
CA GLY A 165 10.35 -20.47 10.62
C GLY A 165 9.44 -20.34 11.87
N LEU A 166 8.20 -20.82 11.82
CA LEU A 166 7.40 -21.11 13.04
C LEU A 166 7.38 -22.62 13.32
#